data_AF-A0A159Z8U4-F1
#
_entry.id   AF-A0A159Z8U4-F1
#
_cell.length_a   1.000
_cell.length_b   1.000
_cell.length_c   1.000
_cell.angle_alpha   90.00
_cell.angle_beta   90.00
_cell.angle_gamma   90.00
#
_symmetry.space_group_name_H-M   'P 1'
#
loop_
_entity.id
_entity.type
_entity.pdbx_description
1 polymer ?
#
loop_
_entity_poly.entity_id
_entity_poly.type
_entity_poly.pdbx_seq_one_letter_code
_entity_poly.pdbx_strand_id
1 'polypeptide(L)'
;MTHPLFRLTLALPLLLAACGTPQERCIGTATRDLRTLNGLIEETQANLSRGFAYEEYTVTRSRWVQCRSAPIRDSNGNLRPGPTYMCLDDYTDTVRRPVSIDLAEERRKLDGMLEKKRELNRVAAAQIESCKAQFPE
;
A
#
# COMPACT_ATOMS: atom_id res chain seq x y z
N MET A 1 -8.73 -13.72 -55.29
CA MET A 1 -7.69 -13.69 -54.26
C MET A 1 -8.24 -12.95 -53.06
N THR A 2 -8.63 -13.72 -52.06
CA THR A 2 -9.27 -13.32 -50.81
C THR A 2 -8.24 -12.71 -49.87
N HIS A 3 -8.34 -11.41 -49.57
CA HIS A 3 -7.58 -10.81 -48.47
C HIS A 3 -8.52 -10.41 -47.31
N PRO A 4 -8.43 -11.11 -46.16
CA PRO A 4 -9.31 -10.93 -45.02
C PRO A 4 -8.74 -9.82 -44.11
N LEU A 5 -8.85 -8.56 -44.51
CA LEU A 5 -8.31 -7.45 -43.72
C LEU A 5 -9.34 -6.79 -42.79
N PHE A 6 -10.61 -7.22 -42.83
CA PHE A 6 -11.70 -6.58 -42.07
C PHE A 6 -11.96 -7.19 -40.69
N ARG A 7 -11.14 -8.13 -40.21
CA ARG A 7 -11.38 -8.85 -38.93
C ARG A 7 -10.53 -8.41 -37.75
N LEU A 8 -9.65 -7.41 -37.90
CA LEU A 8 -8.66 -7.06 -36.87
C LEU A 8 -8.88 -5.67 -36.24
N THR A 9 -10.12 -5.23 -36.10
CA THR A 9 -10.44 -3.93 -35.45
C THR A 9 -11.35 -4.08 -34.22
N LEU A 10 -11.78 -5.29 -33.87
CA LEU A 10 -12.68 -5.55 -32.74
C LEU A 10 -11.98 -6.19 -31.51
N ALA A 11 -10.65 -6.10 -31.41
CA ALA A 11 -9.90 -6.69 -30.29
C ALA A 11 -9.30 -5.63 -29.33
N LEU A 12 -9.37 -4.34 -29.66
CA LEU A 12 -8.74 -3.28 -28.88
C LEU A 12 -9.50 -2.85 -27.60
N PRO A 13 -10.85 -2.88 -27.49
CA PRO A 13 -11.51 -2.43 -26.27
C PRO A 13 -11.39 -3.42 -25.09
N LEU A 14 -11.10 -4.71 -25.34
CA LEU A 14 -10.96 -5.71 -24.27
C LEU A 14 -9.70 -5.51 -23.41
N LEU A 15 -8.66 -4.85 -23.94
CA LEU A 15 -7.41 -4.64 -23.23
C LEU A 15 -7.46 -3.42 -22.28
N LEU A 16 -8.52 -2.60 -22.35
CA LEU A 16 -8.74 -1.44 -21.47
C LEU A 16 -9.51 -1.77 -20.18
N ALA A 17 -10.08 -2.98 -20.06
CA ALA A 17 -10.72 -3.45 -18.83
C ALA A 17 -9.72 -3.63 -17.67
N ALA A 18 -8.42 -3.68 -17.95
CA ALA A 18 -7.37 -3.81 -16.94
C ALA A 18 -7.25 -2.59 -15.99
N CYS A 19 -7.89 -1.45 -16.32
CA CYS A 19 -7.91 -0.26 -15.46
C CYS A 19 -9.26 -0.03 -14.74
N GLY A 20 -10.13 -1.04 -14.71
CA GLY A 20 -11.44 -1.03 -14.08
C GLY A 20 -12.49 -0.23 -14.85
N THR A 21 -13.72 -0.75 -14.88
CA THR A 21 -14.85 -0.11 -15.57
C THR A 21 -15.26 1.21 -14.88
N PRO A 22 -16.03 2.09 -15.55
CA PRO A 22 -16.60 3.28 -14.90
C PRO A 22 -17.44 2.92 -13.65
N GLN A 23 -18.19 1.81 -13.70
CA GLN A 23 -18.98 1.33 -12.58
C GLN A 23 -18.09 0.91 -11.40
N GLU A 24 -17.07 0.08 -11.64
CA GLU A 24 -16.13 -0.39 -10.61
C GLU A 24 -15.41 0.77 -9.92
N ARG A 25 -15.00 1.80 -10.68
CA ARG A 25 -14.38 3.01 -10.11
C ARG A 25 -15.33 3.79 -9.21
N CYS A 26 -16.60 3.92 -9.62
CA CYS A 26 -17.64 4.58 -8.83
C CYS A 26 -17.88 3.82 -7.51
N ILE A 27 -18.08 2.50 -7.59
CA ILE A 27 -18.28 1.62 -6.41
C ILE A 27 -17.05 1.64 -5.50
N GLY A 28 -15.85 1.58 -6.06
CA GLY A 28 -14.59 1.63 -5.31
C GLY A 28 -14.44 2.93 -4.52
N THR A 29 -14.95 4.04 -5.05
CA THR A 29 -14.98 5.34 -4.37
C THR A 29 -16.05 5.36 -3.27
N ALA A 30 -17.27 4.91 -3.57
CA ALA A 30 -18.38 4.83 -2.62
C ALA A 30 -18.08 3.96 -1.37
N THR A 31 -17.22 2.96 -1.53
CA THR A 31 -16.87 2.00 -0.45
C THR A 31 -15.53 2.29 0.21
N ARG A 32 -14.83 3.36 -0.17
CA ARG A 32 -13.47 3.68 0.33
C ARG A 32 -13.44 3.80 1.85
N ASP A 33 -14.30 4.64 2.41
CA ASP A 33 -14.30 4.92 3.85
C ASP A 33 -14.68 3.69 4.67
N LEU A 34 -15.61 2.87 4.15
CA LEU A 34 -15.99 1.62 4.77
C LEU A 34 -14.82 0.63 4.83
N ARG A 35 -14.01 0.54 3.77
CA ARG A 35 -12.81 -0.31 3.75
C ARG A 35 -11.76 0.19 4.75
N THR A 36 -11.50 1.49 4.79
CA THR A 36 -10.60 2.10 5.78
C THR A 36 -11.06 1.80 7.21
N LEU A 37 -12.35 2.03 7.51
CA LEU A 37 -12.90 1.80 8.84
C LEU A 37 -12.86 0.32 9.24
N ASN A 38 -13.10 -0.60 8.30
CA ASN A 38 -12.96 -2.03 8.57
C ASN A 38 -11.51 -2.41 8.95
N GLY A 39 -10.51 -1.84 8.25
CA GLY A 39 -9.11 -2.05 8.61
C GLY A 39 -8.79 -1.55 10.02
N LEU A 40 -9.28 -0.37 10.39
CA LEU A 40 -9.11 0.18 11.74
C LEU A 40 -9.80 -0.68 12.82
N ILE A 41 -10.99 -1.22 12.53
CA ILE A 41 -11.69 -2.15 13.42
C ILE A 41 -10.88 -3.42 13.63
N GLU A 42 -10.37 -4.03 12.57
CA GLU A 42 -9.55 -5.25 12.63
C GLU A 42 -8.27 -5.01 13.42
N GLU A 43 -7.57 -3.89 13.18
CA GLU A 43 -6.39 -3.51 13.94
C GLU A 43 -6.69 -3.33 15.43
N THR A 44 -7.77 -2.61 15.76
CA THR A 44 -8.18 -2.35 17.14
C THR A 44 -8.56 -3.64 17.87
N GLN A 45 -9.30 -4.53 17.21
CA GLN A 45 -9.63 -5.86 17.74
C GLN A 45 -8.37 -6.68 18.00
N ALA A 46 -7.39 -6.62 17.10
CA ALA A 46 -6.13 -7.31 17.24
C ALA A 46 -5.27 -6.72 18.39
N ASN A 47 -5.30 -5.39 18.59
CA ASN A 47 -4.63 -4.74 19.72
C ASN A 47 -5.27 -5.14 21.05
N LEU A 48 -6.60 -5.15 21.11
CA LEU A 48 -7.36 -5.60 22.29
C LEU A 48 -7.11 -7.07 22.61
N SER A 49 -7.00 -7.96 21.61
CA SER A 49 -6.76 -9.39 21.85
C SER A 49 -5.36 -9.68 22.39
N ARG A 50 -4.36 -8.88 22.01
CA ARG A 50 -2.98 -8.98 22.52
C ARG A 50 -2.76 -8.24 23.83
N GLY A 51 -3.55 -7.20 24.11
CA GLY A 51 -3.36 -6.33 25.29
C GLY A 51 -2.33 -5.20 25.09
N PHE A 52 -1.82 -5.01 23.87
CA PHE A 52 -0.86 -3.96 23.52
C PHE A 52 -0.97 -3.63 22.03
N ALA A 53 -0.50 -2.44 21.64
CA ALA A 53 -0.38 -2.03 20.24
C ALA A 53 1.06 -2.19 19.76
N TYR A 54 1.25 -2.18 18.45
CA TYR A 54 2.58 -2.07 17.87
C TYR A 54 2.80 -0.66 17.36
N GLU A 55 3.98 -0.12 17.67
CA GLU A 55 4.46 1.14 17.10
C GLU A 55 5.65 0.84 16.19
N GLU A 56 5.65 1.45 15.01
CA GLU A 56 6.81 1.46 14.13
C GLU A 56 7.80 2.52 14.58
N TYR A 57 9.06 2.15 14.71
CA TYR A 57 10.12 3.10 15.03
C TYR A 57 11.33 2.85 14.15
N THR A 58 11.94 3.95 13.74
CA THR A 58 13.15 3.96 12.94
C THR A 58 14.36 3.80 13.85
N VAL A 59 15.21 2.83 13.54
CA VAL A 59 16.52 2.67 14.16
C VAL A 59 17.63 2.81 13.12
N THR A 60 18.70 3.49 13.51
CA THR A 60 19.94 3.48 12.75
C THR A 60 20.75 2.27 13.20
N ARG A 61 21.15 1.44 12.25
CA ARG A 61 22.02 0.29 12.44
C ARG A 61 23.21 0.43 11.50
N SER A 62 24.34 -0.16 11.87
CA SER A 62 25.52 -0.20 11.00
C SER A 62 25.70 -1.61 10.46
N ARG A 63 25.99 -1.71 9.17
CA ARG A 63 26.35 -2.99 8.52
C ARG A 63 27.71 -2.86 7.85
N TRP A 64 28.42 -3.97 7.79
CA TRP A 64 29.62 -4.07 6.99
C TRP A 64 29.26 -4.15 5.51
N VAL A 65 29.79 -3.23 4.71
CA VAL A 65 29.64 -3.23 3.25
C VAL A 65 30.99 -3.10 2.57
N GLN A 66 31.03 -3.46 1.29
CA GLN A 66 32.20 -3.25 0.45
C GLN A 66 32.19 -1.82 -0.09
N CYS A 67 33.12 -1.02 0.41
CA CYS A 67 33.30 0.38 0.04
C CYS A 67 34.44 0.52 -0.97
N ARG A 68 34.50 1.65 -1.68
CA ARG A 68 35.55 1.94 -2.66
C ARG A 68 36.26 3.23 -2.28
N SER A 69 37.59 3.24 -2.36
CA SER A 69 38.34 4.48 -2.18
C SER A 69 38.19 5.41 -3.38
N ALA A 70 38.70 6.64 -3.28
CA ALA A 70 38.75 7.55 -4.41
C ALA A 70 39.46 6.91 -5.62
N PRO A 71 39.06 7.27 -6.86
CA PRO A 71 39.74 6.82 -8.06
C PRO A 71 41.23 7.18 -8.03
N ILE A 72 42.07 6.30 -8.57
CA ILE A 72 43.53 6.46 -8.64
C ILE A 72 43.98 6.60 -10.09
N ARG A 73 45.08 7.31 -10.34
CA ARG A 73 45.68 7.35 -11.69
C ARG A 73 46.64 6.17 -11.87
N ASP A 74 46.58 5.52 -13.02
CA ASP A 74 47.57 4.52 -13.40
C ASP A 74 48.85 5.15 -13.96
N SER A 75 49.84 4.32 -14.29
CA SER A 75 51.12 4.75 -14.86
C SER A 75 50.98 5.49 -16.19
N ASN A 76 49.87 5.31 -16.89
CA ASN A 76 49.58 5.94 -18.17
C ASN A 76 48.75 7.23 -17.98
N GLY A 77 48.50 7.65 -16.73
CA GLY A 77 47.71 8.82 -16.39
C GLY A 77 46.20 8.62 -16.45
N ASN A 78 45.71 7.42 -16.77
CA ASN A 78 44.27 7.13 -16.87
C ASN A 78 43.67 6.93 -15.47
N LEU A 79 42.43 7.38 -15.28
CA LEU A 79 41.72 7.21 -14.01
C LEU A 79 41.16 5.79 -13.90
N ARG A 80 41.50 5.10 -12.83
CA ARG A 80 41.01 3.74 -12.51
C ARG A 80 40.20 3.75 -11.21
N PRO A 81 39.20 2.87 -11.07
CA PRO A 81 38.49 2.69 -9.82
C PRO A 81 39.47 2.39 -8.67
N GLY A 82 39.28 3.05 -7.52
CA GLY A 82 40.08 2.78 -6.33
C GLY A 82 39.88 1.36 -5.79
N PRO A 83 40.81 0.83 -4.97
CA PRO A 83 40.65 -0.45 -4.29
C PRO A 83 39.37 -0.50 -3.43
N THR A 84 38.85 -1.71 -3.28
CA THR A 84 37.71 -1.98 -2.39
C THR A 84 38.20 -2.36 -0.99
N TYR A 85 37.47 -1.95 0.04
CA TYR A 85 37.73 -2.28 1.44
C TYR A 85 36.41 -2.45 2.20
N MET A 86 36.45 -3.05 3.38
CA MET A 86 35.27 -3.17 4.25
C MET A 86 35.09 -1.88 5.06
N CYS A 87 33.89 -1.30 5.03
CA CYS A 87 33.55 -0.17 5.90
C CYS A 87 32.16 -0.34 6.52
N LEU A 88 31.91 0.38 7.62
CA LEU A 88 30.59 0.44 8.25
C LEU A 88 29.76 1.48 7.51
N ASP A 89 28.58 1.05 7.06
CA ASP A 89 27.56 1.88 6.43
C ASP A 89 26.34 1.90 7.35
N ASP A 90 25.89 3.12 7.68
CA ASP A 90 24.70 3.32 8.48
C ASP A 90 23.46 3.19 7.60
N TYR A 91 22.50 2.39 8.05
CA TYR A 91 21.23 2.22 7.39
C TYR A 91 20.08 2.36 8.38
N THR A 92 18.98 2.91 7.86
CA THR A 92 17.72 3.05 8.56
C THR A 92 16.93 1.75 8.42
N ASP A 93 16.49 1.21 9.56
CA ASP A 93 15.62 0.04 9.64
C ASP A 93 14.33 0.42 10.36
N THR A 94 13.18 -0.01 9.84
CA THR A 94 11.87 0.20 10.48
C THR A 94 11.50 -1.07 11.22
N VAL A 95 11.43 -0.96 12.55
CA VAL A 95 11.15 -2.09 13.43
C VAL A 95 9.87 -1.84 14.22
N ARG A 96 9.15 -2.91 14.57
CA ARG A 96 7.94 -2.84 15.40
C ARG A 96 8.25 -3.18 16.84
N ARG A 97 7.78 -2.35 17.79
CA ARG A 97 7.84 -2.65 19.23
C ARG A 97 6.44 -2.69 19.84
N PRO A 98 6.21 -3.53 20.86
CA PRO A 98 4.99 -3.46 21.64
C PRO A 98 4.97 -2.17 22.49
N VAL A 99 3.82 -1.51 22.53
CA VAL A 99 3.57 -0.33 23.38
C VAL A 99 2.31 -0.54 24.19
N SER A 100 2.34 -0.06 25.44
CA SER A 100 1.18 -0.08 26.32
C SER A 100 0.08 0.85 25.80
N ILE A 101 -1.17 0.41 25.93
CA ILE A 101 -2.37 1.16 25.53
C ILE A 101 -3.41 1.09 26.65
N ASP A 102 -4.34 2.06 26.68
CA ASP A 102 -5.52 1.97 27.54
C ASP A 102 -6.58 1.07 26.87
N LEU A 103 -6.73 -0.16 27.39
CA LEU A 103 -7.67 -1.13 26.84
C LEU A 103 -9.15 -0.70 26.96
N ALA A 104 -9.49 0.11 27.97
CA ALA A 104 -10.84 0.62 28.12
C ALA A 104 -11.13 1.71 27.07
N GLU A 105 -10.15 2.56 26.79
CA GLU A 105 -10.25 3.53 25.69
C GLU A 105 -10.34 2.86 24.33
N GLU A 106 -9.51 1.85 24.06
CA GLU A 106 -9.55 1.10 22.81
C GLU A 106 -10.88 0.37 22.61
N ARG A 107 -11.50 -0.13 23.69
CA ARG A 107 -12.85 -0.70 23.62
C ARG A 107 -13.88 0.36 23.23
N ARG A 108 -13.84 1.55 23.84
CA ARG A 108 -14.74 2.65 23.49
C ARG A 108 -14.56 3.10 22.04
N LYS A 109 -13.32 3.16 21.54
CA LYS A 109 -13.03 3.44 20.13
C LYS A 109 -13.66 2.39 19.22
N LEU A 110 -13.47 1.10 19.54
CA LEU A 110 -14.06 0.00 18.78
C LEU A 110 -15.58 0.12 18.70
N ASP A 111 -16.25 0.40 19.82
CA ASP A 111 -17.70 0.54 19.87
C ASP A 111 -18.19 1.68 18.96
N GLY A 112 -17.53 2.84 19.03
CA GLY A 112 -17.81 3.97 18.13
C GLY A 112 -17.55 3.66 16.66
N MET A 113 -16.48 2.92 16.35
CA MET A 113 -16.21 2.47 14.97
C MET A 113 -17.28 1.49 14.46
N LEU A 114 -17.74 0.56 15.29
CA LEU A 114 -18.82 -0.37 14.93
C LEU A 114 -20.13 0.37 14.67
N GLU A 115 -20.43 1.41 15.44
CA GLU A 115 -21.57 2.28 15.18
C GLU A 115 -21.42 3.01 13.85
N LYS A 116 -20.26 3.65 13.61
CA LYS A 116 -20.00 4.36 12.35
C LYS A 116 -20.05 3.43 11.14
N LYS A 117 -19.59 2.19 11.28
CA LYS A 117 -19.68 1.15 10.24
C LYS A 117 -21.13 0.88 9.83
N ARG A 118 -22.07 0.83 10.78
CA ARG A 118 -23.50 0.65 10.47
C ARG A 118 -24.09 1.81 9.68
N GLU A 119 -23.62 3.03 9.93
CA GLU A 119 -24.00 4.21 9.16
C GLU A 119 -23.41 4.15 7.74
N LEU A 120 -22.09 3.94 7.62
CA LEU A 120 -21.40 3.89 6.33
C LEU A 120 -21.90 2.75 5.44
N ASN A 121 -22.28 1.60 6.00
CA ASN A 121 -22.90 0.52 5.23
C ASN A 121 -24.17 0.95 4.52
N ARG A 122 -25.03 1.74 5.19
CA ARG A 122 -26.28 2.24 4.59
C ARG A 122 -26.00 3.25 3.48
N VAL A 123 -25.06 4.16 3.72
CA VAL A 123 -24.64 5.17 2.74
C VAL A 123 -24.01 4.50 1.51
N ALA A 124 -23.08 3.57 1.73
CA ALA A 124 -22.40 2.85 0.66
C ALA A 124 -23.39 2.02 -0.18
N ALA A 125 -24.36 1.34 0.45
CA ALA A 125 -25.39 0.60 -0.27
C ALA A 125 -26.19 1.50 -1.23
N ALA A 126 -26.63 2.67 -0.76
CA ALA A 126 -27.36 3.62 -1.60
C ALA A 126 -26.49 4.16 -2.76
N GLN A 127 -25.22 4.45 -2.48
CA GLN A 127 -24.27 4.92 -3.51
C GLN A 127 -23.93 3.84 -4.53
N ILE A 128 -23.80 2.58 -4.12
CA ILE A 128 -23.57 1.44 -5.02
C ILE A 128 -24.72 1.30 -6.01
N GLU A 129 -25.97 1.35 -5.54
CA GLU A 129 -27.13 1.27 -6.44
C GLU A 129 -27.18 2.46 -7.40
N SER A 130 -26.83 3.66 -6.93
CA SER A 130 -26.68 4.84 -7.79
C SER A 130 -25.59 4.65 -8.86
N CYS A 131 -24.43 4.08 -8.51
CA CYS A 131 -23.35 3.79 -9.46
C CYS A 131 -23.80 2.80 -10.54
N LYS A 132 -24.51 1.72 -10.17
CA LYS A 132 -25.03 0.73 -11.12
C LYS A 132 -26.03 1.33 -12.10
N ALA A 133 -26.90 2.23 -11.63
CA ALA A 133 -27.87 2.90 -12.47
C ALA A 133 -27.22 3.91 -13.44
N GLN A 134 -26.18 4.62 -12.99
CA GLN A 134 -25.47 5.62 -13.81
C GLN A 134 -24.51 5.00 -14.82
N PHE A 135 -23.91 3.85 -14.49
CA PHE A 135 -22.93 3.17 -15.33
C PHE A 135 -23.32 1.69 -15.55
N PRO A 136 -24.32 1.39 -16.40
CA PRO A 136 -24.64 0.02 -16.78
C PRO A 136 -23.49 -0.60 -17.57
N GLU A 137 -23.18 -1.87 -17.28
CA GLU A 137 -22.21 -2.68 -18.03
C GLU A 137 -22.92 -3.63 -19.01
#